data_AF-A0A2N3CFG8-F1
#
_entry.id   AF-A0A2N3CFG8-F1
#
_cell.length_a   1.000
_cell.length_b   1.000
_cell.length_c   1.000
_cell.angle_alpha   90.00
_cell.angle_beta   90.00
_cell.angle_gamma   90.00
#
_symmetry.space_group_name_H-M   'P 1'
#
loop_
_entity.id
_entity.type
_entity.pdbx_description
1 polymer ?
#
loop_
_entity_poly.entity_id
_entity_poly.type
_entity_poly.pdbx_seq_one_letter_code
_entity_poly.pdbx_strand_id
1 'polypeptide(L)'
;MRPILVTAPPFILAAFLVFMGIQKFAGDVPIFSIIEANVSNQTGLTLAFIEPFGRYLTGALEFLAAILLIARRFWGGLLATLVSAGAVAAHLTFLGISTPESSTPGAAESPVLFFMALGALALSGLVTYLARPRPAPTEA
;
A
#
# COMPACT_ATOMS: atom_id res chain seq x y z
N MET A 1 14.41 -25.86 11.42
CA MET A 1 14.11 -25.11 10.18
C MET A 1 12.80 -24.36 10.38
N ARG A 2 12.74 -23.04 10.13
CA ARG A 2 11.45 -22.33 10.13
C ARG A 2 10.69 -22.72 8.85
N PRO A 3 9.39 -23.00 8.91
CA PRO A 3 8.62 -23.38 7.73
C PRO A 3 8.64 -22.27 6.67
N ILE A 4 8.66 -22.67 5.39
CA ILE A 4 8.67 -21.74 4.23
C ILE A 4 7.49 -20.74 4.31
N LEU A 5 6.34 -21.22 4.77
CA LEU A 5 5.12 -20.43 5.02
C LEU A 5 5.31 -19.25 5.98
N VAL A 6 6.38 -19.20 6.79
CA VAL A 6 6.67 -18.10 7.73
C VAL A 6 7.86 -17.26 7.27
N THR A 7 8.64 -17.75 6.30
CA THR A 7 9.86 -17.09 5.85
C THR A 7 9.70 -16.38 4.51
N ALA A 8 8.97 -16.95 3.56
CA ALA A 8 8.75 -16.35 2.24
C ALA A 8 7.85 -15.09 2.22
N PRO A 9 6.72 -15.04 2.95
CA PRO A 9 5.76 -13.93 2.81
C PRO A 9 6.33 -12.51 2.99
N PRO A 10 7.20 -12.22 3.98
CA PRO A 10 7.78 -10.89 4.14
C PRO A 10 8.63 -10.44 2.95
N PHE A 11 9.36 -11.36 2.29
CA PHE A 11 10.20 -11.01 1.13
C PHE A 11 9.35 -10.76 -0.12
N ILE A 12 8.30 -11.55 -0.33
CA ILE A 12 7.33 -11.34 -1.40
C ILE A 12 6.67 -9.97 -1.24
N LEU A 13 6.20 -9.66 -0.02
CA LEU A 13 5.60 -8.37 0.30
C LEU A 13 6.61 -7.22 0.12
N ALA A 14 7.86 -7.38 0.57
CA ALA A 14 8.88 -6.36 0.39
C ALA A 14 9.18 -6.08 -1.09
N ALA A 15 9.32 -7.12 -1.92
CA ALA A 15 9.52 -6.96 -3.36
C ALA A 15 8.34 -6.25 -4.04
N PHE A 16 7.11 -6.62 -3.67
CA PHE A 16 5.90 -5.96 -4.13
C PHE A 16 5.88 -4.47 -3.76
N LEU A 17 6.16 -4.12 -2.50
CA LEU A 17 6.18 -2.74 -2.04
C LEU A 17 7.27 -1.91 -2.73
N VAL A 18 8.44 -2.49 -2.98
CA VAL A 18 9.51 -1.85 -3.77
C VAL A 18 9.02 -1.58 -5.19
N PHE A 19 8.39 -2.56 -5.84
CA PHE A 19 7.84 -2.38 -7.17
C PHE A 19 6.80 -1.24 -7.22
N MET A 20 5.84 -1.23 -6.29
CA MET A 20 4.81 -0.18 -6.19
C MET A 20 5.40 1.20 -5.86
N GLY A 21 6.42 1.25 -5.00
CA GLY A 21 7.14 2.47 -4.66
C GLY A 21 7.81 3.07 -5.89
N ILE A 22 8.51 2.25 -6.69
CA ILE A 22 9.16 2.70 -7.94
C ILE A 22 8.14 3.32 -8.89
N GLN A 23 6.96 2.72 -9.06
CA GLN A 23 5.91 3.29 -9.91
C GLN A 23 5.51 4.70 -9.44
N LYS A 24 5.45 4.95 -8.14
CA LYS A 24 5.11 6.28 -7.61
C LYS A 24 6.21 7.32 -7.81
N PHE A 25 7.48 6.95 -7.97
CA PHE A 25 8.54 7.92 -8.26
C PHE A 25 8.82 8.10 -9.75
N ALA A 26 8.63 7.05 -10.56
CA ALA A 26 9.08 7.02 -11.95
C ALA A 26 8.02 6.61 -12.98
N GLY A 27 6.89 6.05 -12.53
CA GLY A 27 5.82 5.56 -13.40
C GLY A 27 4.79 6.62 -13.75
N ASP A 28 3.88 6.28 -14.66
CA ASP A 28 2.67 7.06 -14.92
C ASP A 28 1.59 6.63 -13.92
N VAL A 29 1.26 7.49 -12.95
CA VAL A 29 0.34 7.17 -11.85
C VAL A 29 -0.69 8.28 -11.70
N PRO A 30 -1.78 8.27 -12.50
CA PRO A 30 -2.79 9.34 -12.49
C PRO A 30 -3.60 9.39 -11.18
N ILE A 31 -3.58 8.29 -10.41
CA ILE A 31 -4.47 8.03 -9.27
C ILE A 31 -4.49 9.16 -8.24
N PHE A 32 -3.36 9.79 -7.95
CA PHE A 32 -3.30 10.87 -6.96
C PHE A 32 -3.98 12.15 -7.44
N SER A 33 -3.81 12.51 -8.71
CA SER A 33 -4.55 13.64 -9.32
C SER A 33 -6.06 13.38 -9.36
N ILE A 34 -6.47 12.12 -9.57
CA ILE A 34 -7.88 11.72 -9.56
C ILE A 34 -8.45 11.78 -8.15
N ILE A 35 -7.70 11.31 -7.13
CA ILE A 35 -8.12 11.47 -5.72
C ILE A 35 -8.33 12.95 -5.41
N GLU A 36 -7.37 13.81 -5.78
CA GLU A 36 -7.46 15.24 -5.53
C GLU A 36 -8.70 15.88 -6.17
N ALA A 37 -8.95 15.57 -7.44
CA ALA A 37 -10.14 16.03 -8.15
C ALA A 37 -11.43 15.52 -7.49
N ASN A 38 -11.48 14.24 -7.13
CA ASN A 38 -12.68 13.63 -6.54
C ASN A 38 -12.94 14.11 -5.11
N VAL A 39 -11.90 14.38 -4.31
CA VAL A 39 -12.06 15.03 -3.00
C VAL A 39 -12.67 16.41 -3.18
N SER A 40 -12.17 17.22 -4.11
CA SER A 40 -12.72 18.55 -4.38
C SER A 40 -14.18 18.48 -4.84
N ASN A 41 -14.49 17.56 -5.77
CA ASN A 41 -15.84 17.38 -6.29
C ASN A 41 -16.85 16.88 -5.24
N GLN A 42 -16.42 15.98 -4.34
CA GLN A 42 -17.32 15.36 -3.35
C GLN A 42 -17.46 16.17 -2.06
N THR A 43 -16.42 16.92 -1.67
CA THR A 43 -16.36 17.59 -0.35
C THR A 43 -16.25 19.11 -0.42
N GLY A 44 -15.93 19.67 -1.60
CA GLY A 44 -15.60 21.09 -1.77
C GLY A 44 -14.22 21.49 -1.25
N LEU A 45 -13.43 20.56 -0.71
CA LEU A 45 -12.08 20.83 -0.21
C LEU A 45 -11.04 20.68 -1.31
N THR A 46 -10.26 21.73 -1.54
CA THR A 46 -9.12 21.68 -2.47
C THR A 46 -7.85 21.32 -1.72
N LEU A 47 -7.35 20.10 -1.92
CA LEU A 47 -6.16 19.58 -1.26
C LEU A 47 -4.99 19.45 -2.25
N ALA A 48 -4.42 20.59 -2.64
CA ALA A 48 -3.33 20.70 -3.65
C ALA A 48 -1.98 20.07 -3.24
N PHE A 49 -1.97 19.19 -2.25
CA PHE A 49 -0.80 18.45 -1.79
C PHE A 49 -0.92 16.94 -2.04
N ILE A 50 -2.07 16.44 -2.51
CA ILE A 50 -2.25 15.01 -2.77
C ILE A 50 -1.34 14.59 -3.93
N GLU A 51 -1.33 15.34 -5.03
CA GLU A 51 -0.28 15.27 -6.06
C GLU A 51 0.63 16.51 -5.96
N PRO A 52 1.97 16.39 -5.97
CA PRO A 52 2.76 15.15 -6.00
C PRO A 52 3.13 14.62 -4.60
N PHE A 53 2.83 15.35 -3.52
CA PHE A 53 3.39 15.01 -2.20
C PHE A 53 2.80 13.74 -1.59
N GLY A 54 1.48 13.53 -1.69
CA GLY A 54 0.83 12.29 -1.26
C GLY A 54 1.36 11.07 -2.03
N ARG A 55 1.60 11.24 -3.33
CA ARG A 55 2.23 10.23 -4.19
C ARG A 55 3.63 9.85 -3.72
N TYR A 56 4.52 10.82 -3.55
CA TYR A 56 5.89 10.53 -3.09
C TYR A 56 5.95 10.06 -1.64
N LEU A 57 5.09 10.58 -0.77
CA LEU A 57 5.00 10.13 0.62
C LEU A 57 4.61 8.65 0.69
N THR A 58 3.56 8.24 -0.01
CA THR A 58 3.14 6.83 -0.01
C THR A 58 4.20 5.92 -0.62
N GLY A 59 4.89 6.35 -1.70
CA GLY A 59 6.03 5.61 -2.25
C GLY A 59 7.20 5.47 -1.26
N ALA A 60 7.53 6.53 -0.52
CA ALA A 60 8.56 6.49 0.52
C ALA A 60 8.18 5.55 1.67
N LEU A 61 6.90 5.55 2.08
CA LEU A 61 6.38 4.64 3.11
C LEU A 61 6.43 3.17 2.65
N GLU A 62 6.18 2.88 1.36
CA GLU A 62 6.32 1.53 0.81
C GLU A 62 7.78 1.05 0.85
N PHE A 63 8.75 1.90 0.48
CA PHE A 63 10.17 1.55 0.61
C PHE A 63 10.59 1.36 2.07
N LEU A 64 10.15 2.25 2.97
CA LEU A 64 10.43 2.11 4.39
C LEU A 64 9.84 0.81 4.94
N ALA A 65 8.60 0.46 4.56
CA ALA A 65 7.97 -0.79 4.93
C ALA A 65 8.75 -2.00 4.40
N ALA A 66 9.23 -1.96 3.16
CA ALA A 66 10.06 -3.01 2.58
C ALA A 66 11.37 -3.21 3.36
N ILE A 67 12.08 -2.13 3.70
CA ILE A 67 13.30 -2.19 4.52
C ILE A 67 13.00 -2.77 5.90
N LEU A 68 11.92 -2.30 6.54
CA LEU A 68 11.51 -2.79 7.86
C LEU A 68 11.03 -4.24 7.83
N LEU A 69 10.47 -4.74 6.73
CA LEU A 69 10.10 -6.17 6.61
C LEU A 69 11.33 -7.07 6.72
N ILE A 70 12.50 -6.59 6.31
CA ILE A 70 13.76 -7.32 6.43
C ILE A 70 14.36 -7.14 7.83
N ALA A 71 14.47 -5.89 8.29
CA ALA A 71 15.16 -5.58 9.55
C ALA A 71 14.32 -5.84 10.80
N ARG A 72 13.03 -5.48 10.78
CA ARG A 72 12.09 -5.48 11.91
C ARG A 72 10.69 -5.89 11.47
N ARG A 73 10.54 -7.17 11.09
CA ARG A 73 9.35 -7.78 10.45
C ARG A 73 7.99 -7.26 10.93
N PHE A 74 7.77 -7.19 12.25
CA PHE A 74 6.52 -6.70 12.81
C PHE A 74 6.19 -5.27 12.38
N TRP A 75 7.16 -4.36 12.50
CA TRP A 75 6.99 -2.95 12.14
C TRP A 75 6.85 -2.75 10.64
N GLY A 76 7.58 -3.52 9.83
CA GLY A 76 7.43 -3.51 8.38
C GLY A 76 6.05 -4.00 7.94
N GLY A 77 5.56 -5.09 8.53
CA GLY A 77 4.21 -5.59 8.29
C GLY A 77 3.14 -4.59 8.69
N LEU A 78 3.28 -3.98 9.88
CA LEU A 78 2.31 -3.00 10.39
C LEU A 78 2.24 -1.78 9.47
N LEU A 79 3.39 -1.24 9.07
CA LEU A 79 3.43 -0.11 8.13
C LEU A 79 2.83 -0.47 6.78
N ALA A 80 3.18 -1.63 6.21
CA ALA A 80 2.60 -2.11 4.96
C ALA A 80 1.08 -2.29 5.05
N THR A 81 0.57 -2.71 6.21
CA THR A 81 -0.86 -2.86 6.49
C THR A 81 -1.55 -1.51 6.49
N LEU A 82 -0.99 -0.50 7.16
CA LEU A 82 -1.56 0.85 7.18
C LEU A 82 -1.56 1.49 5.78
N VAL A 83 -0.47 1.35 5.02
CA VAL A 83 -0.39 1.86 3.65
C VAL A 83 -1.40 1.17 2.73
N SER A 84 -1.48 -0.16 2.78
CA SER A 84 -2.42 -0.93 1.95
C SER A 84 -3.87 -0.68 2.34
N ALA A 85 -4.15 -0.50 3.65
CA ALA A 85 -5.47 -0.11 4.13
C ALA A 85 -5.86 1.29 3.63
N GLY A 86 -4.92 2.23 3.61
CA GLY A 86 -5.12 3.56 3.02
C GLY A 86 -5.44 3.49 1.52
N ALA A 87 -4.74 2.64 0.77
CA ALA A 87 -5.03 2.42 -0.65
C ALA A 87 -6.43 1.82 -0.88
N VAL A 88 -6.81 0.79 -0.10
CA VAL A 88 -8.17 0.22 -0.15
C VAL A 88 -9.23 1.27 0.23
N ALA A 89 -8.98 2.07 1.27
CA ALA A 89 -9.90 3.12 1.67
C ALA A 89 -10.08 4.17 0.54
N ALA A 90 -9.00 4.61 -0.10
CA ALA A 90 -9.08 5.53 -1.23
C ALA A 90 -9.91 4.96 -2.39
N HIS A 91 -9.82 3.65 -2.66
CA HIS A 91 -10.69 2.96 -3.61
C HIS A 91 -12.16 3.00 -3.20
N LEU A 92 -12.46 2.72 -1.93
CA LEU A 92 -13.84 2.67 -1.45
C LEU A 92 -14.50 4.06 -1.31
N THR A 93 -13.72 5.14 -1.25
CA THR A 93 -14.26 6.50 -1.05
C THR A 93 -14.13 7.41 -2.26
N PHE A 94 -12.96 7.47 -2.90
CA PHE A 94 -12.65 8.51 -3.88
C PHE A 94 -12.34 7.98 -5.29
N LEU A 95 -11.91 6.74 -5.47
CA LEU A 95 -11.52 6.22 -6.79
C LEU A 95 -12.56 5.29 -7.42
N GLY A 96 -13.26 4.48 -6.61
CA GLY A 96 -14.00 3.34 -7.12
C GLY A 96 -13.12 2.11 -7.37
N ILE A 97 -13.70 1.03 -7.90
CA ILE A 97 -13.01 -0.24 -8.11
C ILE A 97 -12.11 -0.20 -9.35
N SER A 98 -12.63 0.35 -10.46
CA SER A 98 -11.91 0.48 -11.72
C SER A 98 -11.27 1.86 -11.80
N THR A 99 -9.98 1.91 -12.15
CA THR A 99 -9.23 3.15 -12.32
C THR A 99 -8.49 3.15 -13.65
N PRO A 100 -8.22 4.31 -14.26
CA PRO A 100 -7.47 4.38 -15.51
C PRO A 100 -6.05 3.84 -15.35
N GLU A 101 -5.57 3.10 -16.35
CA GLU A 101 -4.24 2.47 -16.35
C GLU A 101 -3.10 3.45 -16.64
N SER A 102 -3.40 4.64 -17.16
CA SER A 102 -2.43 5.68 -17.51
C SER A 102 -3.07 7.07 -17.48
N SER A 103 -2.24 8.13 -17.57
CA SER A 103 -2.71 9.51 -17.65
C SER A 103 -3.20 9.91 -19.05
N THR A 104 -3.18 9.00 -20.04
CA THR A 104 -3.63 9.32 -21.40
C THR A 104 -5.15 9.51 -21.44
N PRO A 105 -5.67 10.54 -22.14
CA PRO A 105 -7.10 10.72 -22.31
C PRO A 105 -7.76 9.47 -22.93
N GLY A 106 -8.81 8.95 -22.28
CA GLY A 106 -9.49 7.73 -22.73
C GLY A 106 -8.72 6.43 -22.43
N ALA A 107 -7.76 6.45 -21.51
CA ALA A 107 -7.10 5.24 -21.01
C ALA A 107 -8.13 4.18 -20.58
N ALA A 108 -7.81 2.92 -20.83
CA ALA A 108 -8.62 1.80 -20.35
C ALA A 108 -8.69 1.83 -18.82
N GLU A 109 -9.85 1.48 -18.28
CA GLU A 109 -10.05 1.31 -16.85
C GLU A 109 -9.90 -0.16 -16.45
N SER A 110 -9.32 -0.39 -15.27
CA SER A 110 -9.00 -1.72 -14.79
C SER A 110 -9.12 -1.81 -13.28
N PRO A 111 -9.61 -2.95 -12.74
CA PRO A 111 -9.72 -3.16 -11.29
C PRO A 111 -8.43 -3.70 -10.64
N VAL A 112 -7.36 -3.83 -11.43
CA VAL A 112 -6.11 -4.48 -10.99
C VAL A 112 -5.51 -3.81 -9.75
N LEU A 113 -5.48 -2.47 -9.69
CA LEU A 113 -4.95 -1.75 -8.53
C LEU A 113 -5.74 -2.04 -7.25
N PHE A 114 -7.07 -2.12 -7.33
CA PHE A 114 -7.91 -2.44 -6.19
C PHE A 114 -7.65 -3.86 -5.67
N PHE A 115 -7.58 -4.86 -6.55
CA PHE A 115 -7.31 -6.23 -6.14
C PHE A 115 -5.88 -6.44 -5.65
N MET A 116 -4.90 -5.72 -6.22
CA MET A 116 -3.53 -5.68 -5.70
C MET A 116 -3.50 -5.09 -4.29
N ALA A 117 -4.23 -4.00 -4.03
CA ALA A 117 -4.33 -3.39 -2.70
C ALA A 117 -4.96 -4.35 -1.68
N LEU A 118 -6.03 -5.07 -2.05
CA LEU A 118 -6.63 -6.11 -1.20
C LEU A 118 -5.65 -7.27 -0.91
N GLY A 119 -4.95 -7.75 -1.93
CA GLY A 119 -3.95 -8.81 -1.77
C GLY A 119 -2.79 -8.37 -0.87
N ALA A 120 -2.30 -7.16 -1.07
CA ALA A 120 -1.25 -6.56 -0.24
C ALA A 120 -1.71 -6.39 1.22
N LEU A 121 -2.93 -5.90 1.44
CA LEU A 121 -3.52 -5.75 2.77
C LEU A 121 -3.66 -7.09 3.50
N ALA A 122 -4.14 -8.13 2.81
CA ALA A 122 -4.27 -9.47 3.39
C ALA A 122 -2.89 -10.04 3.75
N LEU A 123 -1.92 -9.95 2.83
CA LEU A 123 -0.57 -10.46 3.03
C LEU A 123 0.17 -9.70 4.15
N SER A 124 0.07 -8.38 4.18
CA SER A 124 0.70 -7.55 5.21
C SER A 124 0.07 -7.78 6.58
N GLY A 125 -1.26 -7.94 6.64
CA GLY A 125 -1.97 -8.32 7.87
C GLY A 125 -1.49 -9.66 8.41
N LEU A 126 -1.36 -10.66 7.53
CA LEU A 126 -0.81 -11.97 7.89
C LEU A 126 0.63 -11.87 8.40
N VAL A 127 1.51 -11.16 7.68
CA VAL A 127 2.91 -10.97 8.09
C VAL A 127 3.00 -10.29 9.46
N THR A 128 2.19 -9.25 9.69
CA THR A 128 2.12 -8.54 10.98
C THR A 128 1.68 -9.49 12.09
N TYR A 129 0.61 -10.24 11.86
CA TYR A 129 0.09 -11.21 12.82
C TYR A 129 1.13 -12.28 13.17
N LEU A 130 1.81 -12.84 12.18
CA LEU A 130 2.84 -13.87 12.38
C LEU A 130 4.11 -13.34 13.05
N ALA A 131 4.44 -12.06 12.86
CA ALA A 131 5.62 -11.41 13.42
C ALA A 131 5.37 -10.77 14.80
N ARG A 132 4.16 -10.85 15.35
CA ARG A 132 3.82 -10.22 16.64
C ARG A 132 4.73 -10.70 17.77
N PRO A 133 5.17 -9.80 18.68
CA PRO A 133 5.83 -10.21 19.92
C PRO A 133 4.94 -11.17 20.71
N ARG A 134 5.53 -12.23 21.29
CA ARG A 134 4.81 -13.12 22.21
C ARG A 134 5.03 -12.62 23.65
N PRO A 135 3.99 -12.62 24.50
CA PRO A 135 4.17 -12.34 25.92
C PRO A 135 5.14 -13.35 26.56
N ALA A 136 5.88 -12.91 27.58
CA ALA A 136 6.75 -13.79 28.34
C ALA A 136 5.92 -14.90 29.02
N PRO A 137 6.48 -16.12 29.20
CA PRO A 137 5.83 -17.14 30.03
C PRO A 137 5.61 -16.57 31.42
N THR A 138 4.38 -16.61 31.92
CA THR A 138 4.11 -16.37 33.33
C THR A 138 4.63 -17.58 34.10
N GLU A 139 5.61 -17.37 34.98
CA GLU A 139 6.00 -18.40 35.96
C GLU A 139 4.77 -18.70 36.82
N ALA A 140 4.34 -19.97 36.81
CA ALA A 140 3.20 -20.48 37.56
C ALA A 140 3.69 -21.26 38.78
#